data_AF-A0A7V3FYU0-F1
#
_entry.id   AF-A0A7V3FYU0-F1
#
_cell.length_a   1.000
_cell.length_b   1.000
_cell.length_c   1.000
_cell.angle_alpha   90.00
_cell.angle_beta   90.00
_cell.angle_gamma   90.00
#
_symmetry.space_group_name_H-M   'P 1'
#
loop_
_entity.id
_entity.type
_entity.pdbx_description
1 polymer ?
#
loop_
_entity_poly.entity_id
_entity_poly.type
_entity_poly.pdbx_seq_one_letter_code
_entity_poly.pdbx_strand_id
1 'polypeptide(L)'
;MAERQPQTDVARSLDQNSASSAHESLIDSIDGIVWEADPKALRFTFVSKQAERILGYPVRQWLEEPGFWVNHIHPEDRAEAEAFCRWAITAG
;
A
#
# COMPACT_ATOMS: atom_id res chain seq x y z
N MET A 1 43.61 -12.41 33.98
CA MET A 1 42.23 -12.76 34.38
C MET A 1 41.53 -11.45 34.73
N ALA A 2 40.27 -11.26 34.28
CA ALA A 2 39.50 -10.01 34.14
C ALA A 2 39.91 -9.13 32.94
N GLU A 3 39.04 -8.59 32.09
CA GLU A 3 37.66 -8.91 31.68
C GLU A 3 37.48 -8.19 30.34
N ARG A 4 36.86 -8.83 29.35
CA ARG A 4 36.54 -8.21 28.06
C ARG A 4 35.31 -7.32 28.22
N GLN A 5 35.40 -6.07 27.77
CA GLN A 5 34.21 -5.30 27.37
C GLN A 5 34.25 -5.06 25.86
N PRO A 6 33.27 -5.58 25.10
CA PRO A 6 32.89 -5.01 23.82
C PRO A 6 31.56 -4.27 24.01
N GLN A 7 31.64 -2.96 24.20
CA GLN A 7 30.53 -2.04 24.01
C GLN A 7 30.57 -1.61 22.55
N THR A 8 29.59 -1.99 21.71
CA THR A 8 29.09 -1.26 20.51
C THR A 8 28.09 -2.15 19.76
N ASP A 9 26.78 -2.10 20.05
CA ASP A 9 25.77 -2.68 19.13
C ASP A 9 24.34 -2.11 19.27
N VAL A 10 24.15 -0.96 19.94
CA VAL A 10 22.78 -0.41 20.15
C VAL A 10 22.46 0.77 19.23
N ALA A 11 23.47 1.41 18.63
CA ALA A 11 23.26 2.64 17.85
C ALA A 11 22.82 2.43 16.38
N ARG A 12 22.96 1.21 15.82
CA ARG A 12 22.67 0.97 14.39
C ARG A 12 21.21 0.62 14.09
N SER A 13 20.42 0.23 15.10
CA SER A 13 19.04 -0.22 14.91
C SER A 13 17.99 0.90 14.90
N LEU A 14 18.36 2.14 15.27
CA LEU A 14 17.41 3.25 15.40
C LEU A 14 17.20 4.02 14.08
N ASP A 15 18.16 4.01 13.15
CA ASP A 15 18.05 4.73 11.88
C ASP A 15 17.12 4.06 10.86
N GLN A 16 17.00 2.72 10.87
CA GLN A 16 16.20 2.00 9.88
C GLN A 16 14.67 2.16 10.11
N ASN A 17 14.24 2.47 11.34
CA ASN A 17 12.83 2.55 11.73
C ASN A 17 12.20 3.96 11.50
N SER A 18 13.03 4.97 11.24
CA SER A 18 12.60 6.36 11.04
C SER A 18 12.06 6.62 9.63
N ALA A 19 12.55 5.90 8.62
CA ALA A 19 12.14 6.08 7.23
C ALA A 19 10.76 5.48 6.93
N SER A 20 10.47 4.29 7.48
CA SER A 20 9.19 3.60 7.28
C SER A 20 8.02 4.35 7.93
N SER A 21 8.25 4.94 9.11
CA SER A 21 7.22 5.66 9.87
C SER A 21 6.85 7.02 9.26
N ALA A 22 7.79 7.70 8.60
CA ALA A 22 7.50 8.95 7.90
C ALA A 22 6.61 8.74 6.67
N HIS A 23 6.84 7.66 5.91
CA HIS A 23 6.01 7.32 4.75
C HIS A 23 4.58 6.94 5.17
N GLU A 24 4.43 6.13 6.22
CA GLU A 24 3.11 5.78 6.77
C GLU A 24 2.36 7.02 7.27
N SER A 25 3.03 7.94 7.97
CA SER A 25 2.42 9.19 8.46
C SER A 25 1.89 10.09 7.35
N LEU A 26 2.62 10.20 6.23
CA LEU A 26 2.16 10.95 5.05
C LEU A 26 0.93 10.30 4.42
N ILE A 27 0.95 8.98 4.25
CA ILE A 27 -0.16 8.23 3.65
C ILE A 27 -1.41 8.33 4.55
N ASP A 28 -1.23 8.26 5.87
CA ASP A 28 -2.33 8.38 6.84
C ASP A 28 -2.94 9.79 6.87
N SER A 29 -2.18 10.83 6.51
CA SER A 29 -2.68 12.21 6.45
C SER A 29 -3.56 12.53 5.23
N ILE A 30 -3.62 11.63 4.24
CA ILE A 30 -4.40 11.83 3.01
C ILE A 30 -5.85 11.39 3.23
N ASP A 31 -6.79 12.26 2.87
CA ASP A 31 -8.24 11.94 2.80
C ASP A 31 -8.57 11.13 1.53
N GLY A 32 -7.90 10.00 1.36
CA GLY A 32 -8.00 9.17 0.17
C GLY A 32 -7.31 7.82 0.35
N ILE A 33 -7.56 6.92 -0.60
CA ILE A 33 -6.95 5.60 -0.61
C ILE A 33 -5.75 5.65 -1.55
N VAL A 34 -4.54 5.53 -1.00
CA VAL A 34 -3.33 5.30 -1.78
C VAL A 34 -3.21 3.81 -2.06
N TRP A 35 -2.90 3.46 -3.31
CA TRP A 35 -2.71 2.09 -3.75
C TRP A 35 -1.65 1.99 -4.85
N GLU A 36 -1.05 0.82 -4.96
CA GLU A 36 -0.15 0.43 -6.05
C GLU A 36 -0.65 -0.88 -6.66
N ALA A 37 -0.48 -1.06 -7.97
CA ALA A 37 -0.89 -2.29 -8.65
C ALA A 37 0.08 -2.68 -9.78
N ASP A 38 0.14 -3.98 -10.06
CA ASP A 38 0.79 -4.50 -11.25
C ASP A 38 -0.01 -4.06 -12.50
N PRO A 39 0.61 -3.31 -13.43
CA PRO A 39 -0.10 -2.74 -14.58
C PRO A 39 -0.58 -3.78 -15.60
N LYS A 40 0.04 -4.98 -15.63
CA LYS A 40 -0.33 -6.06 -16.54
C LYS A 40 -1.47 -6.89 -15.95
N ALA A 41 -1.37 -7.20 -14.66
CA ALA A 41 -2.32 -8.08 -13.96
C ALA A 41 -3.48 -7.32 -13.28
N LEU A 42 -3.40 -5.99 -13.15
CA LEU A 42 -4.29 -5.15 -12.34
C LEU A 42 -4.49 -5.70 -10.91
N ARG A 43 -3.43 -6.31 -10.37
CA ARG A 43 -3.41 -6.83 -9.01
C ARG A 43 -2.75 -5.82 -8.09
N PHE A 44 -3.44 -5.44 -7.02
CA PHE A 44 -2.87 -4.53 -6.03
C PHE A 44 -1.66 -5.16 -5.32
N THR A 45 -0.60 -4.37 -5.21
CA THR A 45 0.64 -4.73 -4.48
C THR A 45 0.73 -3.99 -3.15
N PHE A 46 0.06 -2.83 -3.05
CA PHE A 46 -0.07 -2.05 -1.83
C PHE A 46 -1.43 -1.36 -1.81
N VAL A 47 -2.06 -1.32 -0.64
CA VAL A 47 -3.26 -0.51 -0.37
C VAL A 47 -3.14 0.05 1.05
N SER A 48 -3.32 1.36 1.18
CA SER A 48 -3.32 2.06 2.46
C SER A 48 -4.44 1.58 3.38
N LYS A 49 -4.22 1.60 4.71
CA LYS A 49 -5.23 1.23 5.72
C LYS A 49 -6.49 2.10 5.67
N GLN A 50 -6.40 3.26 5.04
CA GLN A 50 -7.56 4.14 4.83
C GLN A 50 -8.65 3.49 3.98
N ALA A 51 -8.35 2.46 3.19
CA ALA A 51 -9.36 1.68 2.48
C ALA A 51 -10.37 1.04 3.44
N GLU A 52 -9.93 0.55 4.60
CA GLU A 52 -10.80 -0.05 5.60
C GLU A 52 -11.72 1.00 6.23
N ARG A 53 -11.20 2.21 6.46
CA ARG A 53 -11.97 3.32 7.05
C ARG A 53 -12.98 3.91 6.06
N ILE A 54 -12.57 4.12 4.81
CA ILE A 54 -13.37 4.84 3.81
C ILE A 54 -14.41 3.91 3.17
N LEU A 55 -14.03 2.68 2.83
CA LEU A 55 -14.89 1.74 2.10
C LEU A 55 -15.34 0.53 2.93
N GLY A 56 -14.78 0.31 4.13
CA GLY A 56 -15.18 -0.78 5.02
C GLY A 56 -14.58 -2.14 4.69
N TYR A 57 -13.73 -2.23 3.67
CA TYR A 57 -13.15 -3.50 3.22
C TYR A 57 -11.72 -3.68 3.75
N PRO A 58 -11.41 -4.83 4.39
CA PRO A 58 -10.06 -5.12 4.87
C PRO A 58 -9.03 -5.05 3.75
N VAL A 59 -7.88 -4.41 3.98
CA VAL A 59 -6.77 -4.29 3.00
C VAL A 59 -6.37 -5.65 2.44
N ARG A 60 -6.44 -6.70 3.25
CA ARG A 60 -6.18 -8.08 2.83
C ARG A 60 -7.00 -8.48 1.60
N GLN A 61 -8.29 -8.14 1.56
CA GLN A 61 -9.16 -8.53 0.43
C GLN A 61 -8.72 -7.86 -0.86
N TRP A 62 -8.31 -6.58 -0.80
CA TRP A 62 -7.76 -5.86 -1.95
C TRP A 62 -6.51 -6.53 -2.53
N LEU A 63 -5.64 -7.06 -1.66
CA LEU A 63 -4.36 -7.65 -2.05
C LEU A 63 -4.47 -9.12 -2.47
N GLU A 64 -5.35 -9.89 -1.82
CA GLU A 64 -5.44 -11.34 -2.00
C GLU A 64 -6.52 -11.75 -3.00
N GLU A 65 -7.60 -10.99 -3.15
CA GLU A 65 -8.72 -11.36 -4.01
C GLU A 65 -8.55 -10.78 -5.43
N PRO A 66 -8.34 -11.62 -6.46
CA PRO A 66 -8.21 -11.14 -7.83
C PRO A 66 -9.52 -10.45 -8.29
N GLY A 67 -9.38 -9.27 -8.89
CA GLY A 67 -10.53 -8.51 -9.38
C GLY A 67 -11.39 -7.87 -8.28
N PHE A 68 -10.91 -7.83 -7.03
CA PHE A 68 -11.62 -7.23 -5.90
C PHE A 68 -12.22 -5.86 -6.25
N TRP A 69 -11.38 -4.91 -6.70
CA TRP A 69 -11.83 -3.56 -7.04
C TRP A 69 -12.89 -3.56 -8.14
N VAL A 70 -12.64 -4.26 -9.26
CA VAL A 70 -13.58 -4.37 -10.38
C VAL A 70 -14.94 -4.90 -9.94
N ASN A 71 -14.97 -5.93 -9.10
CA ASN A 71 -16.19 -6.56 -8.63
C ASN A 71 -17.01 -5.64 -7.70
N HIS A 72 -16.38 -4.64 -7.10
CA HIS A 72 -17.02 -3.65 -6.23
C HIS A 72 -17.41 -2.35 -6.95
N ILE A 73 -17.00 -2.17 -8.21
CA ILE A 73 -17.50 -1.07 -9.05
C ILE A 73 -18.94 -1.41 -9.50
N HIS A 74 -19.79 -0.38 -9.58
CA HIS A 74 -21.15 -0.51 -10.09
C HIS A 74 -21.12 -1.11 -11.52
N PRO A 75 -21.99 -2.09 -11.85
CA PRO A 75 -21.90 -2.81 -13.13
C PRO A 75 -21.88 -1.93 -14.38
N GLU A 76 -22.60 -0.80 -14.33
CA GLU A 76 -22.66 0.16 -15.45
C GLU A 76 -21.34 0.91 -15.66
N ASP A 77 -20.54 1.10 -14.60
CA ASP A 77 -19.31 1.90 -14.63
C ASP A 77 -18.04 1.04 -14.80
N ARG A 78 -18.13 -0.29 -14.61
CA ARG A 78 -16.97 -1.21 -14.61
C ARG A 78 -16.11 -1.06 -15.85
N ALA A 79 -16.72 -1.12 -17.03
CA ALA A 79 -16.00 -1.11 -18.29
C ALA A 79 -15.26 0.21 -18.51
N GLU A 80 -15.90 1.33 -18.17
CA GLU A 80 -15.31 2.66 -18.31
C GLU A 80 -14.18 2.88 -17.29
N ALA A 81 -14.40 2.52 -16.03
CA ALA A 81 -13.40 2.63 -14.97
C ALA A 81 -12.15 1.79 -15.26
N GLU A 82 -12.31 0.54 -15.71
CA GLU A 82 -11.19 -0.31 -16.10
C GLU A 82 -10.41 0.26 -17.29
N ALA A 83 -11.12 0.71 -18.33
CA ALA A 83 -10.50 1.29 -19.51
C ALA A 83 -9.72 2.55 -19.15
N PHE A 84 -10.29 3.41 -18.31
CA PHE A 84 -9.65 4.63 -17.83
C PHE A 84 -8.39 4.33 -17.02
N CYS A 85 -8.47 3.44 -16.02
CA CYS A 85 -7.30 3.05 -15.22
C CYS A 85 -6.18 2.46 -16.08
N ARG A 86 -6.53 1.59 -17.05
CA ARG A 86 -5.55 0.99 -17.96
C ARG A 86 -4.89 2.05 -18.85
N TRP A 87 -5.67 2.99 -19.37
CA TRP A 87 -5.13 4.11 -20.14
C TRP A 87 -4.18 4.96 -19.30
N ALA A 88 -4.60 5.37 -18.10
CA ALA A 88 -3.82 6.23 -17.21
C ALA A 88 -2.48 5.59 -16.81
N ILE A 89 -2.46 4.27 -16.58
CA ILE A 89 -1.25 3.52 -16.25
C ILE A 89 -0.27 3.41 -17.43
N THR A 90 -0.79 3.28 -18.66
CA THR A 90 0.05 3.08 -19.86
C THR A 90 0.50 4.39 -20.51
N ALA A 91 -0.18 5.50 -20.20
CA ALA A 91 0.11 6.82 -20.74
C ALA A 91 1.17 7.61 -19.92
N GLY A 92 1.71 7.01 -18.85
CA GLY A 92 2.77 7.58 -17.99
C GLY A 92 4.19 7.34 -18.51
#